data_AF-A0A564SUA2-F1
#
_entry.id   AF-A0A564SUA2-F1
#
_cell.length_a   1.000
_cell.length_b   1.000
_cell.length_c   1.000
_cell.angle_alpha   90.00
_cell.angle_beta   90.00
_cell.angle_gamma   90.00
#
_symmetry.space_group_name_H-M   'P 1'
#
loop_
_entity.id
_entity.type
_entity.pdbx_description
1 polymer ?
#
loop_
_entity_poly.entity_id
_entity_poly.type
_entity_poly.pdbx_seq_one_letter_code
_entity_poly.pdbx_strand_id
1 'polypeptide(L)'
;MLHLFLQFIIRKKFTFLRDKYEFDNLGLRVEGNIWDLEFRLLDAQGQVIAEISKELLHLMSTYQVVVYEDAYADLVISLCVAIDYVEALESSSSS
;
A
#
# COMPACT_ATOMS: atom_id res chain seq x y z
N MET A 1 -9.65 -19.53 16.84
CA MET A 1 -8.63 -19.38 15.78
C MET A 1 -8.18 -17.92 15.85
N LEU A 2 -7.13 -17.66 16.62
CA LEU A 2 -6.62 -16.30 16.86
C LEU A 2 -6.01 -15.78 15.55
N HIS A 3 -6.73 -14.93 14.84
CA HIS A 3 -6.15 -14.11 13.77
C HIS A 3 -5.27 -13.07 14.47
N LEU A 4 -4.00 -13.45 14.70
CA LEU A 4 -2.97 -12.55 15.18
C LEU A 4 -2.85 -11.43 14.15
N PHE A 5 -3.31 -10.24 14.53
CA PHE A 5 -3.03 -9.01 13.79
C PHE A 5 -1.52 -8.93 13.58
N LEU A 6 -1.09 -9.16 12.33
CA LEU A 6 0.29 -8.99 11.91
C LEU A 6 0.60 -7.50 12.03
N GLN A 7 1.29 -7.13 13.11
CA GLN A 7 1.77 -5.76 13.29
C GLN A 7 2.92 -5.53 12.30
N PHE A 8 2.72 -4.65 11.32
CA PHE A 8 3.76 -4.27 10.36
C PHE A 8 4.10 -2.79 10.49
N ILE A 9 5.34 -2.44 10.12
CA ILE A 9 5.84 -1.07 10.14
C ILE A 9 6.22 -0.68 8.72
N ILE A 10 5.62 0.40 8.22
CA ILE A 10 5.96 0.98 6.92
C ILE A 10 7.15 1.91 7.16
N ARG A 11 8.32 1.59 6.58
CA ARG A 11 9.49 2.49 6.64
C ARG A 11 9.77 3.08 5.26
N LYS A 12 9.76 4.40 5.17
CA LYS A 12 10.21 5.15 3.99
C LYS A 12 11.73 5.08 3.91
N LYS A 13 12.30 4.35 2.94
CA LYS A 13 13.71 4.52 2.61
C LYS A 13 13.84 5.64 1.58
N PHE A 14 14.59 6.68 1.93
CA PHE A 14 14.97 7.73 1.00
C PHE A 14 15.97 7.17 -0.02
N THR A 15 15.50 6.86 -1.23
CA THR A 15 16.34 6.55 -2.39
C THR A 15 16.21 7.68 -3.41
N PHE A 16 17.35 8.25 -3.81
CA PHE A 16 17.50 9.54 -4.52
C PHE A 16 16.80 9.66 -5.89
N LEU A 17 16.17 8.59 -6.42
CA LEU A 17 15.62 8.55 -7.79
C LEU A 17 14.25 7.84 -7.91
N ARG A 18 13.85 7.02 -6.94
CA ARG A 18 12.55 6.33 -6.84
C ARG A 18 12.34 5.97 -5.36
N ASP A 19 11.27 6.43 -4.74
CA ASP A 19 10.94 6.01 -3.37
C ASP A 19 10.75 4.49 -3.34
N LYS A 20 11.64 3.78 -2.63
CA LYS A 20 11.45 2.36 -2.33
C LYS A 20 10.97 2.27 -0.89
N TYR A 21 9.78 1.74 -0.71
CA TYR A 21 9.24 1.44 0.61
C TYR A 21 9.39 -0.07 0.84
N GLU A 22 9.92 -0.42 2.01
CA GLU A 22 10.01 -1.80 2.47
C GLU A 22 9.11 -1.93 3.70
N PHE A 23 8.29 -2.99 3.74
CA PHE A 23 7.54 -3.34 4.94
C PHE A 23 8.48 -4.14 5.85
N ASP A 24 8.87 -3.56 6.98
CA ASP A 24 9.69 -4.25 7.96
C ASP A 24 8.90 -5.49 8.47
N ASN A 25 9.52 -6.68 8.38
CA ASN A 25 9.05 -8.02 8.79
C ASN A 25 8.24 -8.88 7.81
N LEU A 26 7.96 -8.44 6.58
CA LEU A 26 7.17 -9.28 5.65
C LEU A 26 7.91 -9.72 4.39
N GLY A 27 9.12 -9.21 4.15
CA GLY A 27 9.88 -9.52 2.93
C GLY A 27 9.20 -9.01 1.65
N LEU A 28 8.28 -8.05 1.79
CA LEU A 28 7.53 -7.47 0.69
C LEU A 28 8.19 -6.18 0.22
N ARG A 29 8.24 -6.02 -1.10
CA ARG A 29 8.76 -4.85 -1.79
C ARG A 29 7.62 -4.10 -2.46
N VAL A 30 7.61 -2.78 -2.29
CA VAL A 30 6.72 -1.91 -3.07
C VAL A 30 7.38 -1.49 -4.38
N GLU A 31 6.63 -1.56 -5.47
CA GLU A 31 6.99 -0.92 -6.74
C GLU A 31 5.84 -0.09 -7.30
N GLY A 32 6.07 1.21 -7.50
CA GLY A 32 5.08 2.15 -8.03
C GLY A 32 5.05 3.46 -7.23
N ASN A 33 3.97 4.21 -7.36
CA ASN A 33 3.73 5.44 -6.62
C ASN A 33 2.68 5.19 -5.52
N ILE A 34 3.14 5.13 -4.27
CA ILE A 34 2.26 4.89 -3.10
C ILE A 34 1.29 6.05 -2.89
N TRP A 35 1.76 7.28 -3.07
CA TRP A 35 0.95 8.48 -2.88
C TRP A 35 -0.18 8.56 -3.90
N ASP A 36 0.06 8.09 -5.12
CA ASP A 36 -0.99 8.04 -6.13
C ASP A 36 -1.87 6.79 -6.04
N LEU A 37 -1.62 5.90 -5.06
CA LEU A 37 -2.28 4.59 -4.99
C LEU A 37 -2.16 3.80 -6.31
N GLU A 38 -1.03 3.97 -7.01
CA GLU A 38 -0.64 3.23 -8.22
C GLU A 38 0.63 2.42 -7.93
N PHE A 39 0.49 1.32 -7.19
CA PHE A 39 1.62 0.49 -6.79
C PHE A 39 1.30 -0.98 -6.69
N ARG A 40 2.36 -1.79 -6.70
CA ARG A 40 2.31 -3.25 -6.55
C ARG A 40 3.15 -3.69 -5.38
N LEU A 41 2.69 -4.76 -4.74
CA LEU A 41 3.42 -5.47 -3.70
C LEU A 41 4.01 -6.73 -4.31
N LEU A 42 5.32 -6.92 -4.14
CA LEU A 42 6.04 -8.08 -4.62
C LEU A 42 6.68 -8.82 -3.45
N ASP A 43 6.72 -10.15 -3.51
CA ASP A 43 7.48 -10.96 -2.56
C ASP A 43 9.00 -10.89 -2.85
N ALA A 44 9.79 -11.59 -2.02
CA ALA A 44 11.24 -11.66 -2.18
C ALA A 44 11.70 -12.30 -3.51
N GLN A 45 10.82 -13.06 -4.17
CA GLN A 45 11.07 -13.73 -5.45
C GLN A 45 10.64 -12.87 -6.64
N GLY A 46 9.98 -11.73 -6.40
CA GLY A 46 9.44 -10.86 -7.43
C GLY A 46 8.05 -11.25 -7.93
N GLN A 47 7.34 -12.14 -7.21
CA GLN A 47 5.94 -12.46 -7.50
C GLN A 47 5.04 -11.32 -7.02
N VAL A 48 4.11 -10.88 -7.86
CA VAL A 48 3.11 -9.87 -7.49
C VAL A 48 2.08 -10.52 -6.57
N ILE A 49 1.99 -10.03 -5.33
CA ILE A 49 1.03 -10.51 -4.34
C ILE A 49 -0.21 -9.61 -4.26
N ALA A 50 -0.08 -8.33 -4.63
CA ALA A 50 -1.18 -7.39 -4.72
C ALA A 50 -0.87 -6.24 -5.67
N GLU A 51 -1.92 -5.65 -6.23
CA GLU A 51 -1.88 -4.48 -7.11
C GLU A 51 -2.97 -3.50 -6.70
N ILE A 52 -2.58 -2.23 -6.55
CA ILE A 52 -3.46 -1.12 -6.25
C ILE A 52 -3.34 -0.14 -7.42
N SER A 53 -4.47 0.24 -8.00
CA SER A 53 -4.53 1.18 -9.12
C SER A 53 -5.79 2.06 -9.05
N LYS A 54 -5.70 3.29 -9.55
CA LYS A 54 -6.86 4.18 -9.68
C LYS A 54 -7.71 3.79 -10.88
N GLU A 55 -9.03 3.76 -10.72
CA GLU A 55 -9.93 3.68 -11.87
C GLU A 55 -9.96 5.03 -12.60
N LEU A 56 -9.62 5.03 -13.89
CA LEU A 56 -9.57 6.25 -14.69
C LEU A 56 -10.96 6.88 -14.96
N LEU A 57 -12.05 6.14 -14.70
CA LEU A 57 -13.38 6.46 -15.24
C LEU A 57 -14.42 6.93 -14.22
N HIS A 58 -14.15 6.86 -12.91
CA HIS A 58 -15.13 7.25 -11.90
C HIS A 58 -14.45 7.99 -10.74
N LEU A 59 -14.37 9.33 -10.86
CA LEU A 59 -14.12 10.31 -9.79
C LEU A 59 -12.99 9.92 -8.81
N MET A 60 -11.82 10.58 -8.87
CA MET A 60 -10.59 10.51 -8.04
C MET A 60 -10.46 9.61 -6.78
N SER A 61 -11.55 9.21 -6.14
CA SER A 61 -11.68 8.45 -4.91
C SER A 61 -11.94 6.94 -5.09
N THR A 62 -12.03 6.40 -6.31
CA THR A 62 -12.24 4.95 -6.51
C THR A 62 -10.94 4.24 -6.84
N TYR A 63 -10.53 3.33 -5.96
CA TYR A 63 -9.33 2.50 -6.11
C TYR A 63 -9.70 1.05 -6.35
N GLN A 64 -9.04 0.43 -7.31
CA GLN A 64 -9.07 -1.00 -7.52
C GLN A 64 -7.94 -1.64 -6.72
N VAL A 65 -8.31 -2.64 -5.91
CA VAL A 65 -7.36 -3.45 -5.16
C VAL A 65 -7.51 -4.89 -5.60
N VAL A 66 -6.46 -5.45 -6.17
CA VAL A 66 -6.37 -6.87 -6.55
C VAL A 66 -5.39 -7.54 -5.62
N VAL A 67 -5.85 -8.53 -4.86
CA VAL A 67 -5.00 -9.34 -3.98
C VAL A 67 -4.93 -10.75 -4.55
N TYR A 68 -3.71 -11.18 -4.89
CA TYR A 68 -3.46 -12.49 -5.47
C TYR A 68 -3.26 -13.57 -4.39
N GLU A 69 -2.76 -13.19 -3.21
CA GLU A 69 -2.64 -14.08 -2.06
C GLU A 69 -3.56 -13.61 -0.92
N ASP A 70 -4.57 -14.40 -0.57
CA ASP A 70 -5.55 -14.08 0.48
C ASP A 70 -4.91 -13.78 1.85
N ALA A 71 -3.77 -14.41 2.14
CA ALA A 71 -3.00 -14.17 3.37
C ALA A 71 -2.53 -12.70 3.54
N TYR A 72 -2.47 -11.92 2.45
CA TYR A 72 -2.09 -10.51 2.48
C TYR A 72 -3.28 -9.56 2.35
N ALA A 73 -4.52 -10.06 2.26
CA ALA A 73 -5.70 -9.21 2.08
C ALA A 73 -5.84 -8.16 3.19
N ASP A 74 -5.75 -8.59 4.46
CA ASP A 74 -5.86 -7.69 5.62
C ASP A 74 -4.78 -6.59 5.62
N LEU A 75 -3.56 -6.94 5.21
CA LEU A 75 -2.45 -6.00 5.06
C LEU A 75 -2.70 -4.97 3.97
N VAL A 76 -3.12 -5.42 2.78
CA VAL A 76 -3.32 -4.54 1.62
C VAL A 76 -4.45 -3.54 1.92
N ILE A 77 -5.53 -4.01 2.54
CA ILE A 77 -6.64 -3.15 2.95
C ILE A 77 -6.19 -2.17 4.03
N SER A 78 -5.45 -2.62 5.05
CA SER A 78 -4.94 -1.74 6.11
C SER A 78 -4.01 -0.65 5.57
N LEU A 79 -3.18 -0.99 4.58
CA LEU A 79 -2.31 -0.03 3.90
C LEU A 79 -3.12 1.04 3.16
N CYS A 80 -4.14 0.64 2.40
CA CYS A 80 -5.01 1.58 1.69
C CYS A 80 -5.71 2.54 2.66
N VAL A 81 -6.23 2.01 3.78
CA VAL A 81 -6.88 2.83 4.83
C VAL A 81 -5.88 3.77 5.50
N ALA A 82 -4.65 3.32 5.77
CA ALA A 82 -3.63 4.16 6.38
C ALA A 82 -3.21 5.33 5.46
N ILE A 83 -3.13 5.09 4.14
CA ILE A 83 -2.81 6.14 3.16
C ILE A 83 -3.96 7.14 3.08
N ASP A 84 -5.20 6.66 2.95
CA ASP A 84 -6.40 7.52 2.89
C ASP A 84 -6.54 8.40 4.15
N TYR A 85 -6.27 7.83 5.33
CA TYR A 85 -6.27 8.56 6.60
C TYR A 85 -5.22 9.68 6.64
N VAL A 86 -4.02 9.45 6.09
CA VAL A 86 -2.97 10.48 6.02
C VAL A 86 -3.37 11.60 5.06
N GLU A 87 -3.89 11.27 3.88
CA GLU A 87 -4.36 12.28 2.91
C GLU A 87 -5.52 13.13 3.49
N ALA A 88 -6.44 12.50 4.23
CA ALA A 88 -7.53 13.20 4.89
C ALA A 88 -7.04 14.19 5.97
N LEU A 89 -6.02 13.80 6.76
CA LEU A 89 -5.40 14.69 7.75
C LEU A 89 -4.70 15.89 7.10
N GLU A 90 -3.94 15.68 6.02
CA GLU A 90 -3.27 16.76 5.28
C GLU A 90 -4.30 17.72 4.66
N SER A 91 -5.39 17.20 4.10
CA SER A 91 -6.49 17.99 3.54
C SER A 91 -7.21 18.83 4.60
N SER A 92 -7.31 18.34 5.85
CA SER A 92 -7.99 19.03 6.95
C SER A 92 -7.15 20.11 7.65
N SER A 93 -5.83 20.10 7.45
CA SER A 93 -4.89 21.03 8.12
C SER A 93 -4.70 22.36 7.36
N SER A 94 -5.37 22.52 6.22
CA SER A 94 -5.41 23.77 5.47
C SER A 94 -6.62 24.62 5.92
N SER A 95 -6.55 25.20 7.12
CA SER A 95 -7.47 26.23 7.61
C SER A 95 -6.73 27.29 8.42
#